data_AF-A0A9X9T8J1-F1
#
_entry.id   AF-A0A9X9T8J1-F1
#
_cell.length_a   1.000
_cell.length_b   1.000
_cell.length_c   1.000
_cell.angle_alpha   90.00
_cell.angle_beta   90.00
_cell.angle_gamma   90.00
#
_symmetry.space_group_name_H-M   'P 1'
#
loop_
_entity.id
_entity.type
_entity.pdbx_description
1 polymer ?
#
loop_
_entity_poly.entity_id
_entity_poly.type
_entity_poly.pdbx_seq_one_letter_code
_entity_poly.pdbx_strand_id
1 'polypeptide(L)' 'MSTSTGESGGSTIKRNPVKESTWRDLHDLKGAGQSFDDLLSAMIRRERDYRDWKMVAEIEKSGEYVAFDPDEIVKCE' A
#
# COMPACT_ATOMS: atom_id res chain seq x y z
N MET A 1 -5.17 -17.66 -45.56
CA MET A 1 -4.17 -17.67 -44.48
C MET A 1 -4.78 -16.96 -43.30
N SER A 2 -5.04 -17.67 -42.21
CA SER A 2 -5.66 -17.09 -41.02
C SER A 2 -4.55 -16.59 -40.09
N THR A 3 -4.36 -15.28 -40.02
CA THR A 3 -3.49 -14.68 -39.00
C THR A 3 -4.28 -14.60 -37.70
N SER A 4 -4.06 -15.59 -36.83
CA SER A 4 -4.38 -15.51 -35.42
C SER A 4 -3.52 -14.42 -34.78
N THR A 5 -4.04 -13.20 -34.73
CA THR A 5 -3.51 -12.15 -33.87
C THR A 5 -3.79 -12.59 -32.44
N GLY A 6 -2.80 -13.18 -31.79
CA GLY A 6 -2.85 -13.43 -30.35
C GLY A 6 -3.11 -12.10 -29.65
N GLU A 7 -4.23 -12.01 -28.94
CA GLU A 7 -4.50 -10.94 -28.00
C GLU A 7 -3.41 -11.00 -26.92
N SER A 8 -2.36 -10.22 -27.13
CA SER A 8 -1.38 -9.91 -26.09
C SER A 8 -2.17 -9.18 -25.01
N GLY A 9 -2.44 -9.87 -23.90
CA GLY A 9 -3.13 -9.33 -22.72
C GLY A 9 -2.42 -8.10 -22.20
N GLY A 10 -2.77 -6.93 -22.74
CA GLY A 10 -2.28 -5.65 -22.30
C GLY A 10 -2.78 -5.45 -20.88
N SER A 11 -1.85 -5.23 -19.94
CA SER A 11 -2.18 -4.77 -18.60
C SER A 11 -3.03 -3.51 -18.71
N THR A 12 -4.34 -3.64 -18.58
CA THR A 12 -5.26 -2.51 -18.58
C THR A 12 -4.89 -1.63 -17.39
N ILE A 13 -4.23 -0.51 -17.66
CA ILE A 13 -3.90 0.48 -16.65
C ILE A 13 -5.23 1.00 -16.09
N LYS A 14 -5.62 0.48 -14.91
CA LYS A 14 -6.80 0.94 -14.18
C LYS A 14 -6.49 2.34 -13.65
N ARG A 15 -6.85 3.36 -14.42
CA ARG A 15 -6.73 4.77 -14.02
C ARG A 15 -7.69 5.03 -12.88
N ASN A 16 -7.19 5.41 -11.72
CA ASN A 16 -8.03 5.85 -10.62
C ASN A 16 -8.53 7.28 -10.92
N PRO A 17 -9.85 7.53 -11.03
CA PRO A 17 -10.34 8.88 -11.28
C PRO A 17 -10.16 9.72 -10.02
N VAL A 18 -9.27 10.72 -10.09
CA VAL A 18 -8.99 11.65 -9.00
C VAL A 18 -9.46 13.05 -9.40
N LYS A 19 -9.96 13.82 -8.43
CA LYS A 19 -10.35 15.22 -8.65
C LYS A 19 -9.12 16.07 -9.00
N GLU A 20 -9.30 17.13 -9.79
CA GLU A 20 -8.20 18.02 -10.20
C GLU A 20 -7.47 18.64 -9.01
N SER A 21 -8.20 19.01 -7.94
CA SER A 21 -7.58 19.52 -6.70
C SER A 21 -6.63 18.50 -6.08
N THR A 22 -7.05 17.25 -5.98
CA THR A 22 -6.23 16.15 -5.44
C THR A 22 -5.01 15.87 -6.31
N TRP A 23 -5.13 16.03 -7.63
CA TRP A 23 -3.98 15.93 -8.54
C TRP A 23 -2.97 17.06 -8.35
N ARG A 24 -3.42 18.30 -8.10
CA ARG A 24 -2.54 19.42 -7.76
C ARG A 24 -1.80 19.16 -6.45
N ASP A 25 -2.52 18.76 -5.41
CA ASP A 25 -1.91 18.46 -4.11
C ASP A 25 -0.86 17.33 -4.24
N LEU A 26 -1.15 16.29 -5.02
CA LEU A 26 -0.21 15.19 -5.28
C LEU A 26 1.01 15.66 -6.08
N HIS A 27 0.83 16.57 -7.02
CA HIS A 27 1.92 17.16 -7.79
C HIS A 27 2.83 18.03 -6.90
N ASP A 28 2.26 18.82 -6.00
CA ASP A 28 3.02 19.68 -5.08
C ASP A 28 3.83 18.88 -4.05
N LEU A 29 3.33 17.70 -3.68
CA LEU A 29 4.06 16.74 -2.82
C LEU A 29 5.21 16.03 -3.55
N LYS A 30 5.22 16.04 -4.88
CA LYS A 30 6.19 15.29 -5.69
C LYS A 30 7.53 16.00 -5.74
N GLY A 31 8.60 15.29 -5.40
CA GLY A 31 9.97 15.79 -5.51
C GLY A 31 10.44 15.94 -6.96
N ALA A 32 11.50 16.74 -7.16
CA ALA A 32 12.17 16.87 -8.45
C ALA A 32 12.70 15.50 -8.92
N GLY A 33 12.36 15.09 -10.14
CA GLY A 33 12.77 13.80 -10.71
C GLY A 33 12.06 12.56 -10.15
N GLN A 34 11.22 12.69 -9.11
CA GLN A 34 10.46 11.58 -8.55
C GLN A 34 9.31 11.17 -9.50
N SER A 35 8.93 9.89 -9.57
CA SER A 35 7.69 9.49 -10.27
C SER A 35 6.46 9.54 -9.32
N PHE A 36 5.25 9.53 -9.88
CA PHE A 36 4.05 9.43 -9.04
C PHE A 36 3.95 8.09 -8.32
N ASP A 37 4.41 6.99 -8.93
CA ASP A 37 4.45 5.68 -8.28
C ASP A 37 5.42 5.66 -7.10
N ASP A 38 6.57 6.32 -7.21
CA ASP A 38 7.52 6.44 -6.08
C ASP A 38 6.91 7.22 -4.92
N LEU A 39 6.23 8.32 -5.22
CA LEU A 39 5.54 9.13 -4.22
C LEU A 39 4.42 8.34 -3.54
N LEU A 40 3.57 7.67 -4.32
CA LEU A 40 2.47 6.87 -3.80
C LEU A 40 3.00 5.71 -2.95
N SER A 41 4.07 5.04 -3.39
CA SER A 41 4.71 3.96 -2.63
C SER A 41 5.22 4.44 -1.27
N ALA A 42 5.85 5.62 -1.23
CA ALA A 42 6.30 6.24 0.01
C ALA A 42 5.14 6.63 0.93
N MET A 43 4.07 7.21 0.38
CA MET A 43 2.87 7.58 1.14
C MET A 43 2.17 6.35 1.73
N ILE A 44 2.04 5.27 0.95
CA ILE A 44 1.44 4.01 1.41
C ILE A 44 2.25 3.42 2.55
N ARG A 45 3.58 3.40 2.43
CA ARG A 45 4.46 2.91 3.50
C ARG A 45 4.28 3.71 4.78
N ARG A 46 4.30 5.04 4.68
CA ARG A 46 4.11 5.94 5.82
C ARG A 46 2.78 5.70 6.54
N GLU A 47 1.69 5.52 5.79
CA GLU A 47 0.36 5.26 6.37
C GLU A 47 0.31 3.90 7.08
N ARG A 48 0.96 2.87 6.54
CA ARG A 48 1.07 1.56 7.20
C ARG A 48 1.88 1.67 8.49
N ASP A 49 3.06 2.26 8.41
CA ASP A 49 3.94 2.46 9.57
C ASP A 49 3.20 3.24 10.68
N TYR A 50 2.40 4.26 10.33
CA TYR A 50 1.58 4.99 11.27
C TYR A 50 0.47 4.14 11.91
N ARG A 51 -0.21 3.29 11.13
CA ARG A 51 -1.24 2.39 11.66
C ARG A 51 -0.66 1.34 12.59
N ASP A 52 0.47 0.76 12.23
CA ASP A 52 1.16 -0.23 13.04
C ASP A 52 1.64 0.39 14.35
N TRP A 53 2.26 1.57 14.27
CA TRP A 53 2.64 2.34 15.46
C TRP A 53 1.44 2.69 16.34
N LYS A 54 0.34 3.13 15.74
CA LYS A 54 -0.89 3.48 16.48
C LYS A 54 -1.50 2.27 17.18
N MET A 55 -1.47 1.10 16.53
CA MET A 55 -1.92 -0.16 17.13
C MET A 55 -1.08 -0.52 18.35
N VAL A 56 0.26 -0.49 18.21
CA VAL A 56 1.18 -0.76 19.32
C VAL A 56 0.96 0.22 20.47
N ALA A 57 0.87 1.52 20.17
CA ALA A 57 0.64 2.55 21.19
C ALA A 57 -0.70 2.37 21.94
N GLU A 58 -1.75 1.89 21.27
CA GLU A 58 -3.02 1.61 21.94
C GLU A 58 -2.95 0.36 22.82
N ILE A 59 -2.21 -0.69 22.40
CA ILE A 59 -1.94 -1.87 23.23
C ILE A 59 -1.14 -1.47 24.47
N GLU A 60 -0.09 -0.66 24.31
CA GLU A 60 0.71 -0.16 25.43
C GLU A 60 -0.14 0.62 26.44
N LYS A 61 -1.07 1.43 25.92
CA LYS A 61 -1.98 2.24 26.73
C LYS A 61 -3.07 1.42 27.40
N SER A 62 -3.67 0.44 26.71
CA SER A 62 -4.72 -0.41 27.27
C SER A 62 -4.16 -1.40 28.28
N GLY A 63 -2.90 -1.81 28.12
CA GLY A 63 -2.27 -2.86 28.93
C GLY A 63 -2.83 -4.25 28.65
N GLU A 64 -3.64 -4.41 27.60
CA GLU A 64 -4.21 -5.69 27.19
C GLU A 64 -3.26 -6.40 26.22
N TYR A 65 -2.34 -7.18 26.78
CA TYR A 65 -1.39 -7.98 26.02
C TYR A 65 -1.90 -9.42 25.89
N VAL A 66 -1.69 -10.01 24.71
CA VAL A 66 -1.95 -11.44 24.48
C VAL A 66 -0.76 -12.24 24.98
N ALA A 67 -1.01 -13.28 25.78
CA ALA A 67 0.04 -14.18 26.25
C ALA A 67 0.66 -14.94 25.05
N PHE A 68 1.98 -15.06 25.05
CA PHE A 68 2.69 -15.81 24.03
C PHE A 68 2.60 -17.31 24.30
N ASP A 69 1.97 -18.06 23.39
CA ASP A 69 1.93 -19.52 23.42
C ASP A 69 2.75 -20.11 22.24
N PRO A 70 3.91 -20.73 22.51
CA PRO A 70 4.74 -21.31 21.45
C PRO A 70 4.06 -22.48 20.72
N ASP A 71 3.14 -23.20 21.35
CA ASP A 71 2.48 -24.38 20.76
C ASP A 71 1.40 -23.99 19.73
N GLU A 72 0.98 -22.72 19.68
CA GLU A 72 0.06 -22.21 18.65
C GLU A 72 0.78 -21.86 17.35
N ILE A 73 2.06 -21.46 17.41
CA ILE A 73 2.84 -21.01 16.24
C ILE A 73 3.34 -22.20 15.42
N VAL A 74 3.68 -23.31 16.07
CA VAL A 74 4.25 -24.52 15.44
C VAL A 74 3.20 -25.30 14.61
N LYS A 75 1.91 -24.97 14.73
CA LYS A 75 0.81 -25.65 14.00
C LYS A 75 0.61 -25.17 12.55
N CYS A 76 1.43 -24.23 12.06
CA CYS A 76 1.34 -23.71 10.70
C CYS A 76 2.26 -24.41 9.68
N GLU A 77 2.84 -25.57 10.01
CA GLU A 77 3.54 -26.45 9.04
C GLU A 77 2.61 -27.50 8.40
#